data_AF-A0A7J5ALS9-F1
#
_entry.id   AF-A0A7J5ALS9-F1
#
_cell.length_a   1.000
_cell.length_b   1.000
_cell.length_c   1.000
_cell.angle_alpha   90.00
_cell.angle_beta   90.00
_cell.angle_gamma   90.00
#
_symmetry.space_group_name_H-M   'P 1'
#
loop_
_entity.id
_entity.type
_entity.pdbx_description
1 polymer ?
#
loop_
_entity_poly.entity_id
_entity_poly.type
_entity_poly.pdbx_seq_one_letter_code
_entity_poly.pdbx_strand_id
1 'polypeptide(L)'
;MFLSLNIVCNMKIKKIDIIFQESEVEQVFQKLISDWNELTDFYNKEVKFDYEDPSDRLAYIDIADISRFIVDKKKLGQTENFETFFKNVEELMIFGDDYVKNLIVVGLFEGIQNIGGSEIDYYKSFDKWLKTNSLKAWKNLIDSWEGLDWKKTN
;
A
#
# COMPACT_ATOMS: atom_id res chain seq x y z
N MET A 1 33.82 -7.03 45.06
CA MET A 1 32.60 -7.87 45.04
C MET A 1 31.57 -7.13 44.19
N PHE A 2 31.43 -7.53 42.93
CA PHE A 2 30.55 -6.86 41.96
C PHE A 2 29.11 -7.34 42.15
N LEU A 3 28.16 -6.43 42.34
CA LEU A 3 26.73 -6.71 42.23
C LEU A 3 26.28 -6.30 40.82
N SER A 4 26.12 -7.29 39.94
CA SER A 4 25.50 -7.12 38.63
C SER A 4 23.98 -7.09 38.79
N LEU A 5 23.37 -5.93 38.52
CA LEU A 5 21.92 -5.76 38.45
C LEU A 5 21.45 -6.23 37.06
N ASN A 6 20.85 -7.43 36.98
CA ASN A 6 20.21 -7.92 35.76
C ASN A 6 18.87 -7.21 35.57
N ILE A 7 18.83 -6.22 34.67
CA ILE A 7 17.57 -5.66 34.16
C ILE A 7 17.12 -6.57 33.00
N VAL A 8 16.21 -7.50 33.29
CA VAL A 8 15.48 -8.22 32.24
C VAL A 8 14.35 -7.31 31.76
N CYS A 9 14.57 -6.65 30.62
CA CYS A 9 13.54 -5.85 29.96
C CYS A 9 12.50 -6.79 29.34
N ASN A 10 11.37 -6.95 30.03
CA ASN A 10 10.27 -7.81 29.59
C ASN A 10 9.43 -7.06 28.54
N MET A 11 9.87 -7.09 27.28
CA MET A 11 9.16 -6.48 26.16
C MET A 11 7.96 -7.37 25.78
N LYS A 12 6.79 -7.10 26.38
CA LYS A 12 5.53 -7.70 25.94
C LYS A 12 5.26 -7.25 24.51
N ILE A 13 5.46 -8.15 23.54
CA ILE A 13 5.03 -7.96 22.15
C ILE A 13 3.50 -7.79 22.19
N LYS A 14 3.01 -6.57 21.96
CA LYS A 14 1.57 -6.34 21.75
C LYS A 14 1.20 -7.08 20.46
N LYS A 15 0.32 -8.07 20.57
CA LYS A 15 -0.34 -8.66 19.41
C LYS A 15 -1.10 -7.51 18.72
N ILE A 16 -0.77 -7.24 17.47
CA ILE A 16 -1.52 -6.28 16.65
C ILE A 16 -2.82 -6.99 16.27
N ASP A 17 -3.95 -6.34 16.51
CA ASP A 17 -5.25 -6.85 16.11
C ASP A 17 -5.37 -6.73 14.58
N ILE A 18 -5.59 -7.87 13.92
CA ILE A 18 -5.88 -7.90 12.49
C ILE A 18 -7.32 -7.43 12.30
N ILE A 19 -7.50 -6.37 11.52
CA ILE A 19 -8.79 -5.74 11.22
C ILE A 19 -9.22 -6.06 9.79
N PHE A 20 -8.27 -6.07 8.84
CA PHE A 20 -8.57 -6.27 7.42
C PHE A 20 -8.13 -7.66 6.97
N GLN A 21 -9.04 -8.42 6.38
CA GLN A 21 -8.82 -9.82 6.02
C GLN A 21 -9.20 -10.10 4.57
N GLU A 22 -8.55 -11.10 3.98
CA GLU A 22 -8.87 -11.60 2.63
C GLU A 22 -10.35 -11.96 2.48
N SER A 23 -10.94 -12.63 3.48
CA SER A 23 -12.35 -13.02 3.48
C SER A 23 -13.32 -11.84 3.43
N GLU A 24 -12.86 -10.63 3.72
CA GLU A 24 -13.62 -9.39 3.70
C GLU A 24 -12.98 -8.36 2.74
N VAL A 25 -12.45 -8.84 1.60
CA VAL A 25 -11.69 -8.01 0.65
C VAL A 25 -12.43 -6.74 0.22
N GLU A 26 -13.75 -6.73 0.13
CA GLU A 26 -14.48 -5.49 -0.16
C GLU A 26 -14.24 -4.41 0.90
N GLN A 27 -14.16 -4.75 2.18
CA GLN A 27 -13.83 -3.79 3.24
C GLN A 27 -12.41 -3.23 3.08
N VAL A 28 -11.47 -4.03 2.55
CA VAL A 28 -10.12 -3.58 2.20
C VAL A 28 -10.18 -2.47 1.16
N PHE A 29 -10.96 -2.67 0.09
CA PHE A 29 -11.10 -1.67 -0.97
C PHE A 29 -11.88 -0.44 -0.50
N GLN A 30 -12.98 -0.62 0.25
CA GLN A 30 -13.72 0.49 0.82
C GLN A 30 -12.84 1.34 1.75
N LYS A 31 -11.94 0.70 2.51
CA LYS A 31 -10.95 1.42 3.30
C LYS A 31 -9.92 2.12 2.42
N LEU A 32 -9.40 1.46 1.39
CA LEU A 32 -8.37 2.01 0.50
C LEU A 32 -8.85 3.31 -0.17
N ILE A 33 -10.10 3.32 -0.67
CA ILE A 33 -10.67 4.43 -1.43
C ILE A 33 -11.38 5.48 -0.57
N SER A 34 -11.48 5.27 0.76
CA SER A 34 -12.23 6.16 1.64
C SER A 34 -11.69 7.59 1.60
N ASP A 35 -12.58 8.55 1.83
CA ASP A 35 -12.24 9.98 1.91
C ASP A 35 -11.68 10.60 0.61
N TRP A 36 -11.89 9.91 -0.53
CA TRP A 36 -11.63 10.44 -1.87
C TRP A 36 -12.79 10.10 -2.82
N ASN A 37 -13.74 11.03 -2.94
CA ASN A 37 -14.97 10.82 -3.71
C ASN A 37 -14.69 10.41 -5.16
N GLU A 38 -13.79 11.10 -5.85
CA GLU A 38 -13.47 10.78 -7.26
C GLU A 38 -12.91 9.37 -7.42
N LEU A 39 -12.01 8.92 -6.53
CA LEU A 39 -11.50 7.55 -6.56
C LEU A 39 -12.62 6.54 -6.22
N THR A 40 -13.51 6.89 -5.29
CA THR A 40 -14.67 6.06 -4.93
C THR A 40 -15.62 5.89 -6.12
N ASP A 41 -15.92 6.98 -6.82
CA ASP A 41 -16.76 6.98 -8.02
C ASP A 41 -16.11 6.17 -9.15
N PHE A 42 -14.81 6.35 -9.38
CA PHE A 42 -14.03 5.55 -10.33
C PHE A 42 -14.10 4.06 -9.97
N TYR A 43 -13.85 3.72 -8.71
CA TYR A 43 -13.89 2.33 -8.25
C TYR A 43 -15.27 1.69 -8.48
N ASN A 44 -16.36 2.37 -8.10
CA ASN A 44 -17.70 1.83 -8.23
C ASN A 44 -18.17 1.69 -9.69
N LYS A 45 -17.62 2.51 -10.60
CA LYS A 45 -18.04 2.56 -12.00
C LYS A 45 -17.19 1.69 -12.92
N GLU A 46 -15.88 1.70 -12.71
CA GLU A 46 -14.91 1.16 -13.67
C GLU A 46 -14.14 -0.06 -13.12
N VAL A 47 -14.06 -0.22 -11.80
CA VAL A 47 -13.24 -1.28 -11.17
C VAL A 47 -14.10 -2.41 -10.63
N LYS A 48 -15.11 -2.08 -9.83
CA LYS A 48 -16.00 -3.05 -9.23
C LYS A 48 -16.85 -3.67 -10.35
N PHE A 49 -16.40 -4.81 -10.84
CA PHE A 49 -17.19 -5.61 -11.76
C PHE A 49 -18.41 -6.16 -11.03
N ASP A 50 -19.55 -6.26 -11.73
CA ASP A 50 -20.70 -7.05 -11.26
C ASP A 50 -20.32 -8.53 -11.36
N TYR A 51 -19.47 -9.00 -10.45
CA TYR A 51 -19.21 -10.40 -10.26
C TYR A 51 -20.51 -11.07 -9.80
N GLU A 52 -21.03 -12.02 -10.59
CA GLU A 52 -22.23 -12.78 -10.21
C GLU A 52 -22.00 -13.57 -8.91
N ASP A 53 -20.76 -14.04 -8.68
CA ASP A 53 -20.30 -14.62 -7.43
C ASP A 53 -19.15 -13.76 -6.85
N PRO A 54 -19.27 -13.24 -5.60
CA PRO A 54 -18.18 -12.57 -4.91
C PRO A 54 -16.88 -13.38 -4.82
N SER A 55 -16.93 -14.73 -4.89
CA SER A 55 -15.73 -15.57 -4.93
C SER A 55 -14.94 -15.47 -6.23
N ASP A 56 -15.57 -15.02 -7.31
CA ASP A 56 -14.92 -14.85 -8.62
C ASP A 56 -14.15 -13.52 -8.73
N ARG A 57 -14.20 -12.70 -7.68
CA ARG A 57 -13.50 -11.43 -7.64
C ARG A 57 -11.99 -11.61 -7.81
N LEU A 58 -11.42 -10.85 -8.73
CA LEU A 58 -9.99 -10.84 -9.00
C LEU A 58 -9.35 -9.58 -8.38
N ALA A 59 -9.16 -9.58 -7.06
CA ALA A 59 -8.69 -8.40 -6.30
C ALA A 59 -7.36 -7.80 -6.82
N TYR A 60 -6.46 -8.61 -7.37
CA TYR A 60 -5.22 -8.12 -7.98
C TYR A 60 -5.46 -7.33 -9.28
N ILE A 61 -6.52 -7.64 -10.02
CA ILE A 61 -6.94 -6.84 -11.19
C ILE A 61 -7.54 -5.53 -10.71
N ASP A 62 -8.45 -5.58 -9.74
CA ASP A 62 -9.12 -4.38 -9.22
C ASP A 62 -8.11 -3.35 -8.68
N ILE A 63 -7.10 -3.80 -7.93
CA ILE A 63 -6.09 -2.90 -7.37
C ILE A 63 -5.09 -2.40 -8.42
N ALA A 64 -4.93 -3.11 -9.54
CA ALA A 64 -4.12 -2.62 -10.66
C ALA A 64 -4.79 -1.41 -11.34
N ASP A 65 -6.12 -1.37 -11.40
CA ASP A 65 -6.85 -0.21 -11.92
C ASP A 65 -6.76 1.00 -10.98
N ILE A 66 -6.77 0.76 -9.67
CA ILE A 66 -6.46 1.81 -8.68
C ILE A 66 -5.02 2.30 -8.86
N SER A 67 -4.06 1.40 -9.09
CA SER A 67 -2.66 1.79 -9.36
C SER A 67 -2.56 2.72 -10.57
N ARG A 68 -3.30 2.42 -11.66
CA ARG A 68 -3.36 3.27 -12.85
C ARG A 68 -3.93 4.65 -12.53
N PHE A 69 -5.04 4.69 -11.79
CA PHE A 69 -5.64 5.95 -11.36
C PHE A 69 -4.66 6.82 -10.57
N ILE A 70 -3.91 6.24 -9.62
CA ILE A 70 -2.90 6.96 -8.84
C ILE A 70 -1.77 7.49 -9.72
N VAL A 71 -1.29 6.68 -10.68
CA VAL A 71 -0.26 7.11 -11.64
C VAL A 71 -0.76 8.26 -12.51
N ASP A 72 -1.98 8.18 -13.05
CA ASP A 72 -2.54 9.24 -13.90
C ASP A 72 -2.68 10.55 -13.13
N LYS A 73 -3.16 10.50 -11.88
CA LYS A 73 -3.21 11.66 -10.98
C LYS A 73 -1.84 12.25 -10.71
N LYS A 74 -0.83 11.39 -10.49
CA LYS A 74 0.56 11.82 -10.29
C LYS A 74 1.12 12.52 -11.53
N LYS A 75 0.88 11.99 -12.74
CA LYS A 75 1.32 12.60 -14.01
C LYS A 75 0.70 13.97 -14.25
N LEU A 76 -0.57 14.15 -13.85
CA LEU A 76 -1.29 15.42 -13.94
C LEU A 76 -0.95 16.42 -12.80
N GLY A 77 -0.12 16.03 -11.83
CA GLY A 77 0.20 16.84 -10.66
C GLY A 77 -0.95 16.98 -9.65
N GLN A 78 -2.04 16.23 -9.83
CA GLN A 78 -3.23 16.22 -8.97
C GLN A 78 -2.99 15.34 -7.75
N THR A 79 -2.35 15.90 -6.72
CA THR A 79 -1.83 15.15 -5.57
C THR A 79 -2.40 15.59 -4.23
N GLU A 80 -3.46 16.40 -4.25
CA GLU A 80 -4.14 16.94 -3.07
C GLU A 80 -4.69 15.85 -2.15
N ASN A 81 -5.12 14.71 -2.69
CA ASN A 81 -5.68 13.59 -1.93
C ASN A 81 -4.67 12.48 -1.61
N PHE A 82 -3.41 12.61 -2.06
CA PHE A 82 -2.41 11.55 -1.87
C PHE A 82 -2.07 11.32 -0.39
N GLU A 83 -2.04 12.38 0.42
CA GLU A 83 -1.81 12.27 1.85
C GLU A 83 -2.86 11.37 2.53
N THR A 84 -4.13 11.58 2.20
CA THR A 84 -5.25 10.77 2.69
C THR A 84 -5.20 9.35 2.17
N PHE A 85 -4.97 9.18 0.87
CA PHE A 85 -4.86 7.86 0.24
C PHE A 85 -3.74 7.02 0.87
N PHE A 86 -2.53 7.57 0.99
CA PHE A 86 -1.40 6.83 1.56
C PHE A 86 -1.50 6.64 3.08
N LYS A 87 -2.32 7.43 3.79
CA LYS A 87 -2.73 7.11 5.16
C LYS A 87 -3.60 5.85 5.21
N ASN A 88 -4.55 5.69 4.29
CA ASN A 88 -5.36 4.46 4.22
C ASN A 88 -4.51 3.23 3.88
N VAL A 89 -3.56 3.38 2.95
CA VAL A 89 -2.56 2.34 2.64
C VAL A 89 -1.77 1.93 3.88
N GLU A 90 -1.34 2.89 4.71
CA GLU A 90 -0.63 2.60 5.95
C GLU A 90 -1.47 1.79 6.94
N GLU A 91 -2.74 2.15 7.11
CA GLU A 91 -3.65 1.42 8.01
C GLU A 91 -3.85 -0.03 7.54
N LEU A 92 -4.01 -0.25 6.23
CA LEU A 92 -4.08 -1.59 5.63
C LEU A 92 -2.77 -2.37 5.84
N MET A 93 -1.61 -1.72 5.74
CA MET A 93 -0.31 -2.35 5.98
C MET A 93 -0.10 -2.76 7.45
N ILE A 94 -0.64 -2.00 8.41
CA ILE A 94 -0.50 -2.28 9.84
C ILE A 94 -1.50 -3.36 10.29
N PHE A 95 -2.76 -3.20 9.90
CA PHE A 95 -3.88 -3.99 10.44
C PHE A 95 -4.41 -5.05 9.47
N GLY A 96 -3.80 -5.19 8.29
CA GLY A 96 -4.11 -6.27 7.35
C GLY A 96 -3.50 -7.60 7.73
N ASP A 97 -4.16 -8.69 7.33
CA ASP A 97 -3.53 -10.01 7.26
C ASP A 97 -2.42 -10.05 6.18
N ASP A 98 -1.78 -11.21 6.04
CA ASP A 98 -0.67 -11.36 5.09
C ASP A 98 -1.11 -11.20 3.64
N TYR A 99 -2.34 -11.62 3.31
CA TYR A 99 -2.92 -11.41 1.98
C TYR A 99 -3.10 -9.93 1.68
N VAL A 100 -3.72 -9.17 2.59
CA VAL A 100 -3.97 -7.73 2.41
C VAL A 100 -2.65 -6.97 2.27
N LYS A 101 -1.64 -7.28 3.09
CA LYS A 101 -0.30 -6.69 2.95
C LYS A 101 0.32 -7.01 1.60
N ASN A 102 0.20 -8.26 1.15
CA ASN A 102 0.72 -8.65 -0.17
C ASN A 102 -0.04 -7.98 -1.31
N LEU A 103 -1.36 -7.80 -1.19
CA LEU A 103 -2.18 -7.07 -2.15
C LEU A 103 -1.71 -5.62 -2.28
N ILE A 104 -1.36 -4.96 -1.17
CA ILE A 104 -0.78 -3.61 -1.21
C ILE A 104 0.62 -3.60 -1.86
N VAL A 105 1.50 -4.52 -1.50
CA VAL A 105 2.88 -4.51 -2.02
C VAL A 105 2.94 -4.92 -3.49
N VAL A 106 2.38 -6.08 -3.83
CA VAL A 106 2.46 -6.65 -5.19
C VAL A 106 1.37 -6.07 -6.08
N GLY A 107 0.16 -5.85 -5.56
CA GLY A 107 -0.93 -5.31 -6.35
C GLY A 107 -0.79 -3.80 -6.58
N LEU A 108 -0.74 -3.01 -5.49
CA LEU A 108 -0.73 -1.56 -5.60
C LEU A 108 0.67 -1.00 -5.92
N PHE A 109 1.68 -1.34 -5.13
CA PHE A 109 2.99 -0.69 -5.27
C PHE A 109 3.73 -1.11 -6.54
N GLU A 110 3.79 -2.40 -6.81
CA GLU A 110 4.38 -2.88 -8.07
C GLU A 110 3.58 -2.38 -9.28
N GLY A 111 2.24 -2.34 -9.18
CA GLY A 111 1.38 -1.72 -10.20
C GLY A 111 1.76 -0.28 -10.49
N ILE A 112 1.96 0.55 -9.46
CA ILE A 112 2.41 1.95 -9.61
C ILE A 112 3.78 2.02 -10.30
N GLN A 113 4.74 1.16 -9.94
CA GLN A 113 6.07 1.14 -10.58
C GLN A 113 5.97 0.76 -12.06
N ASN A 114 5.25 -0.30 -12.37
CA ASN A 114 5.10 -0.83 -13.73
C ASN A 114 4.35 0.14 -14.65
N ILE A 115 3.30 0.80 -14.16
CA ILE A 115 2.50 1.75 -14.94
C ILE A 115 3.19 3.11 -15.04
N GLY A 116 3.86 3.56 -13.97
CA GLY A 116 4.62 4.80 -13.94
C GLY A 116 5.82 4.76 -14.89
N GLY A 117 6.47 3.60 -15.00
CA GLY A 117 7.56 3.36 -15.93
C GLY A 117 8.66 4.43 -15.84
N SER A 118 9.16 4.89 -16.99
CA SER A 118 10.18 5.94 -17.07
C SER A 118 9.64 7.36 -16.89
N GLU A 119 8.32 7.55 -16.83
CA GLU A 119 7.70 8.88 -16.72
C GLU A 119 7.65 9.39 -15.28
N ILE A 120 7.71 8.49 -14.30
CA ILE A 120 7.73 8.82 -12.87
C ILE A 120 9.00 8.27 -12.25
N ASP A 121 9.78 9.16 -11.64
CA ASP A 121 10.89 8.77 -10.74
C ASP A 121 10.31 8.15 -9.46
N TYR A 122 9.96 6.86 -9.54
CA TYR A 122 9.28 6.14 -8.45
C TYR A 122 10.20 5.93 -7.23
N TYR A 123 11.51 6.14 -7.36
CA TYR A 123 12.48 6.01 -6.26
C TYR A 123 12.22 6.99 -5.11
N LYS A 124 11.74 8.19 -5.43
CA LYS A 124 11.53 9.27 -4.45
C LYS A 124 10.18 9.98 -4.60
N SER A 125 9.52 9.86 -5.75
CA SER A 125 8.34 10.68 -6.09
C SER A 125 7.15 10.52 -5.14
N PHE A 126 7.08 9.41 -4.39
CA PHE A 126 6.00 9.10 -3.46
C PHE A 126 6.40 9.20 -1.98
N ASP A 127 7.69 9.33 -1.66
CA ASP A 127 8.23 9.26 -0.28
C ASP A 127 7.54 10.21 0.70
N LYS A 128 7.13 11.39 0.23
CA LYS A 128 6.52 12.42 1.09
C LYS A 128 5.11 12.06 1.59
N TRP A 129 4.40 11.16 0.91
CA TRP A 129 3.04 10.75 1.31
C TRP A 129 3.02 9.40 2.00
N LEU A 130 3.91 8.49 1.61
CA LEU A 130 4.08 7.19 2.25
C LEU A 130 4.41 7.37 3.74
N LYS A 131 3.76 6.57 4.58
CA LYS A 131 3.97 6.54 6.03
C LYS A 131 4.99 5.46 6.38
N THR A 132 5.26 5.24 7.66
CA THR A 132 6.40 4.43 8.12
C THR A 132 6.44 3.01 7.54
N ASN A 133 5.35 2.25 7.61
CA ASN A 133 5.33 0.84 7.16
C ASN A 133 5.22 0.74 5.64
N SER A 134 4.37 1.56 5.04
CA SER A 134 4.19 1.67 3.59
C SER A 134 5.47 2.13 2.89
N LEU A 135 6.20 3.11 3.43
CA LEU A 135 7.49 3.57 2.91
C LEU A 135 8.56 2.48 3.00
N LYS A 136 8.59 1.75 4.13
CA LYS A 136 9.51 0.62 4.29
C LYS A 136 9.23 -0.46 3.25
N ALA A 137 7.96 -0.83 3.07
CA ALA A 137 7.56 -1.82 2.07
C ALA A 137 7.87 -1.37 0.64
N TRP A 138 7.59 -0.10 0.32
CA TRP A 138 7.94 0.52 -0.97
C TRP A 138 9.43 0.42 -1.28
N LYS A 139 10.29 0.81 -0.32
CA LYS A 139 11.74 0.75 -0.48
C LYS A 139 12.26 -0.69 -0.59
N ASN A 140 11.69 -1.61 0.18
CA ASN A 140 12.03 -3.03 0.08
C ASN A 140 11.64 -3.63 -1.28
N LEU A 141 10.51 -3.21 -1.85
CA LEU A 141 10.09 -3.62 -3.18
C LEU A 141 11.08 -3.15 -4.24
N ILE A 142 11.48 -1.87 -4.19
CA ILE A 142 12.52 -1.33 -5.10
C ILE A 142 13.83 -2.10 -4.92
N ASP A 143 14.27 -2.32 -3.68
CA ASP A 143 15.48 -3.09 -3.38
C ASP A 143 15.44 -4.51 -3.98
N SER A 144 14.24 -5.11 -4.07
CA SER A 144 14.05 -6.45 -4.61
C SER A 144 14.17 -6.50 -6.14
N TRP A 145 13.72 -5.46 -6.84
CA TRP A 145 13.78 -5.39 -8.30
C TRP A 145 15.11 -4.82 -8.83
N GLU A 146 15.61 -3.76 -8.19
CA GLU A 146 16.72 -2.94 -8.68
C GLU A 146 18.04 -3.20 -7.92
N GLY A 147 18.00 -4.03 -6.88
CA GLY A 147 19.12 -4.17 -5.94
C GLY A 147 19.34 -2.88 -5.14
N LEU A 148 20.59 -2.60 -4.75
CA LEU A 148 20.93 -1.45 -3.89
C LEU A 148 21.56 -0.26 -4.63
N ASP A 149 21.70 -0.35 -5.95
CA ASP A 149 22.44 0.66 -6.72
C ASP A 149 21.67 1.97 -6.88
N TRP A 150 20.33 1.93 -6.90
CA TRP A 150 19.48 3.11 -6.98
C TRP A 150 19.67 4.09 -5.80
N LYS A 151 20.22 3.60 -4.69
CA LYS A 151 20.56 4.40 -3.50
C LYS A 151 21.88 5.17 -3.65
N LYS A 152 22.72 4.83 -4.62
CA LYS A 152 24.05 5.43 -4.83
C LYS A 152 24.01 6.61 -5.79
N THR A 153 23.08 6.59 -6.74
CA THR A 153 22.92 7.61 -7.79
C THR A 153 22.14 8.84 -7.32
N ASN A 154 21.93 8.98 -6.00
CA ASN A 154 20.82 9.76 -5.45
C ASN A 154 21.08 10.37 -4.08
#